data_AF-A0A0K0DNZ3-F1
#
_entry.id   AF-A0A0K0DNZ3-F1
#
_cell.length_a   1.000
_cell.length_b   1.000
_cell.length_c   1.000
_cell.angle_alpha   90.00
_cell.angle_beta   90.00
_cell.angle_gamma   90.00
#
_symmetry.space_group_name_H-M   'P 1'
#
loop_
_entity.id
_entity.type
_entity.pdbx_description
1 polymer ?
#
loop_
_entity_poly.entity_id
_entity_poly.type
_entity_poly.pdbx_seq_one_letter_code
_entity_poly.pdbx_strand_id
1 'polypeptide(L)'
;MESPSEKVTPEKALSVDPDCAYFNVTGGKSDHMLVNVGDSRLAVKIRCSNNNLYRVSPNTMFIEPGQCQNLIVIRSAGPARADKLILQFLPCDKDVEDCKEFFKEADKNGVRPETLRISLKMMGEGCNRIVPSREVTDDAIS
;
A
#
# COMPACT_ATOMS: atom_id res chain seq x y z
N MET A 1 5.30 -16.58 -20.42
CA MET A 1 6.26 -15.56 -19.91
C MET A 1 5.52 -14.73 -18.88
N GLU A 2 5.41 -15.30 -17.68
CA GLU A 2 4.85 -14.66 -16.51
C GLU A 2 5.85 -13.63 -16.00
N SER A 3 5.37 -12.41 -15.82
CA SER A 3 6.10 -11.33 -15.16
C SER A 3 6.36 -11.74 -13.71
N PRO A 4 7.61 -11.73 -13.22
CA PRO A 4 7.91 -12.06 -11.84
C PRO A 4 7.59 -10.82 -10.99
N SER A 5 6.34 -10.68 -10.58
CA SER A 5 5.95 -9.70 -9.56
C SER A 5 5.96 -10.37 -8.19
N GLU A 6 7.06 -11.06 -7.88
CA GLU A 6 7.22 -11.72 -6.59
C GLU A 6 8.14 -10.87 -5.71
N LYS A 7 7.52 -9.92 -5.02
CA LYS A 7 7.96 -9.53 -3.68
C LYS A 7 6.91 -9.97 -2.68
N VAL A 8 6.62 -11.28 -2.68
CA VAL A 8 6.03 -11.92 -1.51
C VAL A 8 7.02 -11.67 -0.38
N THR A 9 6.65 -10.78 0.55
CA THR A 9 7.38 -10.61 1.80
C THR A 9 6.79 -11.69 2.71
N PRO A 10 7.35 -12.92 2.78
CA PRO A 10 6.60 -14.11 3.17
C PRO A 10 6.40 -14.27 4.69
N GLU A 11 6.66 -13.23 5.49
CA GLU A 11 6.62 -13.30 6.96
C GLU A 11 5.59 -12.35 7.59
N LYS A 12 4.85 -11.56 6.81
CA LYS A 12 3.95 -10.54 7.35
C LYS A 12 2.49 -10.90 7.16
N ALA A 13 1.70 -10.72 8.22
CA ALA A 13 0.25 -10.97 8.22
C ALA A 13 -0.54 -10.01 7.29
N LEU A 14 0.09 -8.91 6.86
CA LEU A 14 -0.47 -7.96 5.91
C LEU A 14 0.30 -8.02 4.60
N SER A 15 -0.42 -8.08 3.49
CA SER A 15 0.10 -7.93 2.13
C SER A 15 -0.39 -6.64 1.50
N VAL A 16 0.38 -6.07 0.57
CA VAL A 16 0.02 -4.86 -0.18
C VAL A 16 0.35 -5.02 -1.65
N ASP A 17 -0.59 -4.66 -2.53
CA ASP A 17 -0.40 -4.68 -3.98
C ASP A 17 -1.08 -3.47 -4.65
N PRO A 18 -0.36 -2.66 -5.45
CA PRO A 18 1.09 -2.69 -5.66
C PRO A 18 1.88 -2.14 -4.46
N ASP A 19 3.13 -2.57 -4.26
CA ASP A 19 4.06 -2.05 -3.24
C ASP A 19 4.75 -0.73 -3.66
N CYS A 20 4.42 -0.24 -4.85
CA CYS A 20 4.94 1.01 -5.41
C CYS A 20 3.85 1.76 -6.18
N ALA A 21 3.94 3.09 -6.13
CA ALA A 21 3.07 4.01 -6.82
C ALA A 21 3.91 4.98 -7.67
N TYR A 22 3.39 5.34 -8.84
CA TYR A 22 4.03 6.27 -9.76
C TYR A 22 3.15 7.50 -9.96
N PHE A 23 3.71 8.69 -9.74
CA PHE A 23 2.99 9.96 -9.85
C PHE A 23 3.68 10.94 -10.79
N ASN A 24 2.91 11.89 -11.33
CA ASN A 24 3.43 12.99 -12.13
C ASN A 24 3.56 14.27 -11.29
N VAL A 25 4.36 15.24 -11.76
CA VAL A 25 4.49 16.56 -11.11
C VAL A 25 3.16 17.30 -11.03
N THR A 26 2.27 17.06 -11.99
CA THR A 26 0.90 17.58 -12.05
C THR A 26 -0.04 16.94 -11.04
N GLY A 27 0.39 15.88 -10.35
CA GLY A 27 -0.40 15.10 -9.40
C GLY A 27 -0.74 13.71 -9.93
N GLY A 28 -1.72 13.06 -9.30
CA GLY A 28 -2.22 11.75 -9.70
C GLY A 28 -2.95 11.02 -8.58
N LYS A 29 -3.52 9.86 -8.91
CA LYS A 29 -4.16 8.94 -7.97
C LYS A 29 -3.56 7.55 -8.16
N SER A 30 -3.28 6.86 -7.06
CA SER A 30 -2.87 5.47 -7.02
C SER A 30 -3.78 4.73 -6.03
N ASP A 31 -4.24 3.56 -6.43
CA ASP A 31 -5.05 2.66 -5.60
C ASP A 31 -4.19 1.46 -5.21
N HIS A 32 -4.26 1.04 -3.95
CA HIS A 32 -3.49 -0.06 -3.38
C HIS A 32 -4.42 -1.00 -2.63
N MET A 33 -4.29 -2.29 -2.86
CA MET A 33 -5.01 -3.32 -2.14
C MET A 33 -4.21 -3.77 -0.93
N LEU A 34 -4.80 -3.67 0.26
CA LEU A 34 -4.28 -4.25 1.48
C LEU A 34 -5.02 -5.54 1.77
N VAL A 35 -4.31 -6.66 1.95
CA VAL A 35 -4.91 -7.97 2.17
C VAL A 35 -4.39 -8.54 3.49
N ASN A 36 -5.30 -8.87 4.41
CA ASN A 36 -4.94 -9.59 5.61
C ASN A 36 -4.85 -11.08 5.30
N VAL A 37 -3.61 -11.59 5.24
CA VAL A 37 -3.30 -13.00 5.00
C VAL A 37 -3.08 -13.77 6.30
N GLY A 38 -3.17 -13.10 7.45
CA GLY A 38 -3.10 -13.72 8.77
C GLY A 38 -4.46 -14.20 9.29
N ASP A 39 -4.41 -14.86 10.45
CA ASP A 39 -5.58 -15.47 11.09
C ASP A 39 -6.31 -14.54 12.09
N SER A 40 -5.70 -13.40 12.40
CA SER A 40 -6.23 -12.41 13.36
C SER A 40 -6.64 -11.12 12.68
N ARG A 41 -7.58 -10.38 13.29
CA ARG A 41 -7.96 -9.04 12.85
C ARG A 41 -6.76 -8.10 13.00
N LEU A 42 -6.48 -7.30 11.97
CA LEU A 42 -5.36 -6.35 11.97
C LEU A 42 -5.85 -4.92 12.08
N ALA A 43 -5.30 -4.17 13.03
CA ALA A 43 -5.39 -2.72 13.07
C ALA A 43 -4.26 -2.13 12.22
N VAL A 44 -4.59 -1.30 11.24
CA VAL A 44 -3.63 -0.70 10.30
C VAL A 44 -3.69 0.82 10.39
N LYS A 45 -2.52 1.44 10.55
CA LYS A 45 -2.31 2.88 10.60
C LYS A 45 -1.35 3.29 9.51
N ILE A 46 -1.78 4.21 8.66
CA ILE A 46 -1.03 4.67 7.52
C ILE A 46 -0.37 6.02 7.83
N ARG A 47 0.92 6.12 7.54
CA ARG A 47 1.72 7.34 7.68
C ARG A 47 2.38 7.66 6.34
N CYS A 48 2.30 8.91 5.91
CA CYS A 48 3.03 9.40 4.75
C CYS A 48 4.25 10.23 5.20
N SER A 49 5.34 10.19 4.44
CA SER A 49 6.50 11.08 4.65
C SER A 49 6.18 12.55 4.38
N ASN A 50 5.17 12.83 3.55
CA ASN A 50 4.85 14.18 3.11
C ASN A 50 3.34 14.40 3.01
N ASN A 51 2.73 14.85 4.11
CA ASN A 51 1.29 15.09 4.19
C ASN A 51 0.84 16.37 3.45
N ASN A 52 1.77 17.22 2.97
CA ASN A 52 1.42 18.44 2.25
C ASN A 52 1.04 18.16 0.80
N LEU A 53 1.73 17.20 0.16
CA LEU A 53 1.48 16.83 -1.24
C LEU A 53 0.62 15.59 -1.38
N TYR A 54 0.62 14.68 -0.40
CA TYR A 54 -0.12 13.43 -0.47
C TYR A 54 -1.31 13.42 0.49
N ARG A 55 -2.47 13.04 -0.04
CA ARG A 55 -3.66 12.69 0.72
C ARG A 55 -3.87 11.18 0.64
N VAL A 56 -4.09 10.57 1.80
CA VAL A 56 -4.26 9.13 1.92
C VAL A 56 -5.60 8.84 2.58
N SER A 57 -6.38 7.95 1.99
CA SER A 57 -7.68 7.54 2.52
C SER A 57 -7.90 6.04 2.31
N PRO A 58 -8.23 5.27 3.36
CA PRO A 58 -8.30 5.66 4.79
C PRO A 58 -6.91 5.85 5.43
N ASN A 59 -6.82 6.57 6.56
CA ASN A 59 -5.57 6.75 7.33
C ASN A 59 -5.41 5.75 8.50
N THR A 60 -6.53 5.24 9.02
CA THR A 60 -6.59 4.21 10.05
C THR A 60 -7.79 3.33 9.75
N MET A 61 -7.62 2.02 9.91
CA MET A 61 -8.64 1.05 9.53
C MET A 61 -8.36 -0.32 10.15
N PHE A 62 -9.38 -1.16 10.20
CA PHE A 62 -9.27 -2.56 10.58
C PHE A 62 -9.45 -3.47 9.36
N ILE A 63 -8.74 -4.59 9.32
CA ILE A 63 -8.89 -5.62 8.29
C ILE A 63 -9.12 -6.96 8.97
N GLU A 64 -10.30 -7.54 8.76
CA GLU A 64 -10.63 -8.89 9.24
C GLU A 64 -9.75 -9.94 8.53
N PRO A 65 -9.50 -11.11 9.16
CA PRO A 65 -8.72 -12.18 8.53
C PRO A 65 -9.35 -12.62 7.21
N GLY A 66 -8.52 -12.75 6.17
CA GLY A 66 -8.95 -13.10 4.82
C GLY A 66 -9.69 -11.99 4.06
N GLN A 67 -9.84 -10.78 4.63
CA GLN A 67 -10.44 -9.64 3.94
C GLN A 67 -9.38 -8.72 3.34
N CYS A 68 -9.83 -7.90 2.39
CA CYS A 68 -9.02 -6.87 1.76
C CYS A 68 -9.67 -5.50 1.84
N GLN A 69 -8.85 -4.45 1.83
CA GLN A 69 -9.31 -3.07 1.77
C GLN A 69 -8.52 -2.28 0.73
N ASN A 70 -9.24 -1.41 0.02
CA ASN A 70 -8.61 -0.44 -0.87
C ASN A 70 -8.07 0.78 -0.10
N LEU A 71 -6.83 1.15 -0.40
CA LEU A 71 -6.11 2.33 0.07
C LEU A 71 -5.85 3.26 -1.11
N ILE A 72 -6.42 4.46 -1.04
CA ILE A 72 -6.31 5.47 -2.10
C ILE A 72 -5.28 6.51 -1.69
N VAL A 73 -4.31 6.74 -2.57
CA VAL A 73 -3.26 7.75 -2.42
C VAL A 73 -3.41 8.77 -3.54
N ILE A 74 -3.66 10.02 -3.18
CA ILE A 74 -3.80 11.15 -4.12
C ILE A 74 -2.62 12.08 -3.91
N ARG A 75 -1.91 12.40 -4.98
CA ARG A 75 -0.85 13.41 -4.99
C ARG A 75 -1.35 14.69 -5.63
N SER A 76 -1.20 15.81 -4.93
CA SER A 76 -1.41 17.17 -5.46
C SER A 76 -0.26 17.60 -6.37
N ALA A 77 -0.50 18.58 -7.25
CA ALA A 77 0.57 19.16 -8.06
C ALA A 77 1.68 19.76 -7.17
N GLY A 78 2.94 19.52 -7.52
CA GLY A 78 4.08 19.98 -6.73
C GLY A 78 5.43 19.40 -7.17
N PRO A 79 6.54 19.75 -6.48
CA PRO A 79 7.89 19.34 -6.84
C PRO A 79 8.07 17.83 -6.91
N ALA A 80 8.85 17.36 -7.89
CA ALA A 80 9.22 15.95 -8.00
C ALA A 80 10.06 15.55 -6.78
N ARG A 81 9.55 14.59 -6.00
CA ARG A 81 10.23 14.06 -4.82
C ARG A 81 9.91 12.58 -4.65
N ALA A 82 10.94 11.81 -4.32
CA ALA A 82 10.76 10.44 -3.85
C ALA A 82 10.25 10.47 -2.41
N ASP A 83 9.06 9.93 -2.19
CA ASP A 83 8.39 9.86 -0.90
C ASP A 83 8.04 8.41 -0.57
N LYS A 84 7.69 8.14 0.69
CA LYS A 84 7.33 6.79 1.14
C LYS A 84 6.11 6.82 2.03
N LEU A 85 5.30 5.79 1.88
CA LEU A 85 4.13 5.54 2.71
C LEU A 85 4.43 4.33 3.59
N ILE A 86 4.27 4.49 4.89
CA ILE A 86 4.55 3.49 5.91
C ILE A 86 3.21 3.03 6.47
N LEU A 87 2.93 1.73 6.33
CA LEU A 87 1.79 1.09 6.96
C LEU A 87 2.29 0.41 8.21
N GLN A 88 1.75 0.81 9.35
CA GLN A 88 2.02 0.21 10.64
C GLN A 88 0.83 -0.66 11.00
N PHE A 89 1.04 -1.92 11.33
CA PHE A 89 -0.05 -2.84 11.66
C PHE A 89 0.28 -3.70 12.88
N LEU A 90 -0.77 -4.09 13.57
CA LEU A 90 -0.72 -4.93 14.75
C LEU A 90 -1.98 -5.82 14.79
N PRO A 91 -1.87 -7.07 15.26
CA PRO A 91 -3.04 -7.88 15.56
C PRO A 91 -3.84 -7.24 16.69
N CYS A 92 -5.15 -7.15 16.52
CA CYS A 92 -6.08 -6.60 17.50
C CYS A 92 -7.25 -7.54 17.72
N ASP A 93 -7.85 -7.47 18.91
CA ASP A 93 -9.08 -8.20 19.19
C ASP A 93 -10.31 -7.57 18.51
N LYS A 94 -11.38 -8.36 18.41
CA LYS A 94 -12.64 -7.92 17.81
C LYS A 94 -13.36 -6.85 18.65
N ASP A 95 -13.07 -6.80 19.96
CA ASP A 95 -13.64 -5.84 20.90
C ASP A 95 -13.03 -4.43 20.75
N VAL A 96 -11.96 -4.29 19.96
CA VAL A 96 -11.33 -3.00 19.70
C VAL A 96 -12.13 -2.24 18.64
N GLU A 97 -12.81 -1.17 19.07
CA GLU A 97 -13.53 -0.26 18.18
C GLU A 97 -12.67 0.93 17.72
N ASP A 98 -11.74 1.38 18.58
CA ASP A 98 -10.92 2.57 18.33
C ASP A 98 -9.49 2.22 17.92
N CYS A 99 -9.22 2.24 16.61
CA CYS A 99 -7.87 2.09 16.05
C CYS A 99 -6.86 3.06 16.71
N LYS A 100 -7.26 4.31 16.92
CA LYS A 100 -6.35 5.36 17.43
C LYS A 100 -5.94 5.10 18.88
N GLU A 101 -6.88 4.72 19.73
CA GLU A 101 -6.60 4.40 21.13
C GLU A 101 -5.80 3.10 21.24
N PHE A 102 -6.11 2.09 20.42
CA PHE A 102 -5.33 0.86 20.36
C PHE A 102 -3.85 1.11 20.07
N PHE A 103 -3.53 1.94 19.06
CA PHE A 103 -2.13 2.28 18.77
C PHE A 103 -1.48 3.12 19.89
N LYS A 104 -2.22 4.00 20.57
CA LYS A 104 -1.67 4.74 21.73
C LYS A 104 -1.34 3.79 22.89
N GLU A 105 -2.20 2.82 23.14
CA GLU A 105 -2.03 1.84 24.21
C GLU A 105 -0.89 0.87 23.88
N ALA A 106 -0.79 0.43 22.63
CA ALA A 106 0.35 -0.33 22.13
C ALA A 106 1.67 0.43 22.33
N ASP A 107 1.70 1.73 22.01
CA ASP A 107 2.88 2.60 22.21
C ASP A 107 3.25 2.71 23.71
N LYS A 108 2.29 2.86 24.61
CA LYS A 108 2.52 2.89 26.08
C LYS A 108 3.06 1.56 26.60
N ASN A 109 2.54 0.46 26.09
CA ASN A 109 2.96 -0.90 26.45
C ASN A 109 4.28 -1.31 25.77
N GLY A 110 4.87 -0.44 24.95
CA GLY A 110 6.12 -0.71 24.24
C GLY A 110 6.01 -1.73 23.11
N VAL A 111 4.77 -2.03 22.66
CA VAL A 111 4.52 -2.94 21.55
C VAL A 111 4.95 -2.27 20.26
N ARG A 112 5.88 -2.91 19.53
CA ARG A 112 6.39 -2.35 18.27
C ARG A 112 5.52 -2.84 17.12
N PRO A 113 4.79 -1.95 16.42
CA PRO A 113 3.99 -2.35 15.27
C PRO A 113 4.87 -2.83 14.13
N GLU A 114 4.40 -3.85 13.43
CA GLU A 114 5.01 -4.28 12.18
C GLU A 114 4.83 -3.19 11.12
N THR A 115 5.78 -3.09 10.19
CA THR A 115 5.76 -2.04 9.18
C THR A 115 5.93 -2.56 7.76
N LEU A 116 5.07 -2.10 6.86
CA LEU A 116 5.21 -2.23 5.41
C LEU A 116 5.44 -0.86 4.79
N ARG A 117 6.06 -0.86 3.62
CA ARG A 117 6.46 0.37 2.93
C ARG A 117 5.98 0.33 1.50
N ILE A 118 5.25 1.36 1.10
CA ILE A 118 4.91 1.62 -0.29
C ILE A 118 5.83 2.75 -0.79
N SER A 119 6.50 2.51 -1.90
CA SER A 119 7.38 3.51 -2.52
C SER A 119 6.58 4.47 -3.40
N LEU A 120 6.62 5.77 -3.13
CA LEU A 120 5.98 6.79 -3.96
C LEU A 120 7.04 7.41 -4.89
N LYS A 121 7.03 6.99 -6.14
CA LYS A 121 8.00 7.39 -7.16
C LYS A 121 7.38 8.39 -8.13
N MET A 122 8.23 9.24 -8.71
CA MET A 122 7.81 10.14 -9.78
C MET A 122 8.02 9.45 -11.14
N MET A 123 7.04 9.48 -12.04
CA MET A 123 7.27 9.11 -13.43
C MET A 123 8.23 10.14 -14.04
N GLY A 124 9.43 9.68 -14.40
CA GLY A 124 10.51 10.54 -14.91
C GLY A 124 11.90 10.07 -14.46
N GLU A 125 12.02 9.39 -13.32
CA GLU A 125 13.24 8.70 -12.91
C GLU A 125 13.17 7.22 -13.35
N GLY A 126 13.34 6.99 -14.65
CA GLY A 126 13.74 5.68 -15.19
C GLY A 126 12.79 4.50 -14.95
N CYS A 127 11.62 4.48 -15.55
CA CYS A 127 11.24 3.40 -16.48
C CYS A 127 9.96 3.78 -17.23
N ASN A 128 10.09 3.92 -18.54
CA ASN A 128 9.00 3.56 -19.42
C ASN A 128 8.84 2.04 -19.30
N ARG A 129 7.92 1.58 -18.47
CA ARG A 129 7.30 0.27 -18.67
C ARG A 129 5.80 0.47 -18.72
N ILE A 130 5.39 1.18 -19.77
CA ILE A 130 4.17 0.81 -20.48
C ILE A 130 4.34 -0.68 -20.73
N VAL A 131 3.60 -1.52 -20.01
CA VAL A 131 3.37 -2.88 -20.49
C VAL A 131 2.57 -2.70 -21.78
N PRO A 132 3.12 -2.94 -22.97
CA PRO A 132 2.25 -3.10 -24.11
C PRO A 132 1.38 -4.30 -23.77
N SER A 133 0.07 -4.10 -23.67
CA SER A 133 -0.88 -5.19 -23.75
C SER A 133 -0.44 -6.03 -24.93
N ARG A 134 -0.03 -7.28 -24.68
CA ARG A 134 0.24 -8.24 -25.73
C ARG A 134 -1.01 -8.26 -26.61
N GLU A 135 -0.92 -7.69 -27.80
CA GLU A 135 -1.86 -8.01 -28.86
C GLU A 135 -1.75 -9.52 -29.08
N VAL A 136 -2.87 -10.19 -28.82
CA VAL A 136 -3.06 -11.62 -29.08
C VAL A 136 -2.77 -11.84 -30.56
N THR A 137 -1.82 -12.72 -30.85
CA THR A 137 -1.54 -13.20 -32.20
C THR A 137 -2.69 -14.09 -32.66
N ASP A 138 -3.49 -13.61 -33.60
CA ASP A 138 -4.43 -14.44 -34.35
C ASP A 138 -3.70 -15.05 -35.56
N ASP A 139 -3.52 -16.36 -35.45
CA ASP A 139 -3.67 -17.38 -36.47
C ASP A 139 -2.84 -17.40 -37.77
N ALA A 140 -2.15 -18.54 -37.88
CA ALA A 140 -2.00 -19.39 -39.06
C ALA A 140 -2.88 -19.05 -40.28
N ILE A 141 -2.26 -19.11 -41.46
CA ILE A 141 -2.54 -20.08 -42.55
C ILE A 141 -1.70 -19.64 -43.77
N SER A 142 -0.70 -20.44 -44.13
CA SER A 142 -0.60 -21.06 -45.46
C SER A 142 0.54 -22.08 -45.51
#